data_AF-A0A5C6FVF8-F1
#
_entry.id   AF-A0A5C6FVF8-F1
#
_cell.length_a   1.000
_cell.length_b   1.000
_cell.length_c   1.000
_cell.angle_alpha   90.00
_cell.angle_beta   90.00
_cell.angle_gamma   90.00
#
_symmetry.space_group_name_H-M   'P 1'
#
loop_
_entity.id
_entity.type
_entity.pdbx_description
1 polymer ?
#
loop_
_entity_poly.entity_id
_entity_poly.type
_entity_poly.pdbx_seq_one_letter_code
_entity_poly.pdbx_strand_id
1 'polypeptide(L)'
;MASPALTGPSESTPPWLRKIDDWCLRIGDWINPILVKETRQALKSRQFLVTFSLLLIAALGWTIVGSMMRMPQIYTTPTASFMLVGYYVVLAVPMLLVVPLAAYRSLEAELDDGTLELLSISTLSPWQIVLGKLASGTLQMTLYFVALLPCFAFAYTLRGIDLPTLLLVMAFLFLCGLLLTTAALTFAPQSRSRNARVVTLLLVLSMLLLGEYVIGAACITMIWFGIPFPTTLIVFAVVSALLMSFAIGNLLVTTTAMMLTPESENRSTRLRLSLLLLTVIAIGLNVFGVQVFAEEGLVLAFPTAIFLTILWLVSGAMMAAESPAMTPRIRRELPETFAGRALGTFLTPGPAAGLIFGAVGLVSVLVVASEVLRLYRNQPNSTMPSGFFDQATSFVTMFGAYAVIFFVATRWLVAFVRRFHHVRVEFGIAAFIVVAVFAAVIPYSIGLYLADGRDFRYSTWQISNWAWTLSLDVNQVPVWVPFLLTGTAVIGLLSSLLISSTITLPRKTLVPKRVIDEQQRTSRKSVSES
;
A
#
# COMPACT_ATOMS: atom_id res chain seq x y z
N MET A 1 8.12 -43.51 4.16
CA MET A 1 7.68 -43.43 5.57
C MET A 1 6.21 -43.00 5.56
N ALA A 2 5.34 -43.86 6.10
CA ALA A 2 3.89 -43.75 5.99
C ALA A 2 3.35 -42.46 6.64
N SER A 3 2.36 -41.84 5.99
CA SER A 3 1.52 -40.81 6.58
C SER A 3 0.86 -41.34 7.85
N PRO A 4 0.85 -40.62 8.98
CA PRO A 4 -0.05 -40.97 10.07
C PRO A 4 -1.47 -40.71 9.56
N ALA A 5 -2.21 -41.79 9.32
CA ALA A 5 -3.65 -41.73 9.16
C ALA A 5 -4.23 -40.91 10.33
N LEU A 6 -5.09 -39.95 10.02
CA LEU A 6 -5.92 -39.27 11.02
C LEU A 6 -6.70 -40.36 11.75
N THR A 7 -6.22 -40.71 12.95
CA THR A 7 -6.91 -41.64 13.85
C THR A 7 -8.29 -41.07 14.12
N GLY A 8 -9.32 -41.85 13.81
CA GLY A 8 -10.71 -41.53 14.12
C GLY A 8 -10.89 -41.20 15.61
N PRO A 9 -12.03 -40.56 15.96
CA PRO A 9 -12.27 -40.07 17.31
C PRO A 9 -12.08 -41.20 18.33
N SER A 10 -11.21 -40.99 19.32
CA SER A 10 -11.07 -41.92 20.43
C SER A 10 -12.44 -42.09 21.10
N GLU A 11 -12.81 -43.33 21.42
CA GLU A 11 -14.12 -43.67 21.99
C GLU A 11 -14.42 -42.97 23.33
N SER A 12 -13.44 -42.28 23.91
CA SER A 12 -13.51 -41.56 25.20
C SER A 12 -13.88 -40.07 25.13
N THR A 13 -14.12 -39.47 23.95
CA THR A 13 -14.54 -38.06 23.87
C THR A 13 -16.00 -37.87 24.25
N PRO A 14 -16.33 -36.97 25.21
CA PRO A 14 -17.70 -36.65 25.57
C PRO A 14 -18.55 -36.24 24.35
N PRO A 15 -19.84 -36.61 24.29
CA PRO A 15 -20.70 -36.37 23.12
C PRO A 15 -20.88 -34.88 22.78
N TRP A 16 -20.74 -33.98 23.77
CA TRP A 16 -20.76 -32.53 23.53
C TRP A 16 -19.46 -32.03 22.87
N LEU A 17 -18.31 -32.62 23.21
CA LEU A 17 -17.02 -32.30 22.58
C LEU A 17 -16.99 -32.78 21.12
N ARG A 18 -17.59 -33.93 20.80
CA ARG A 18 -17.73 -34.39 19.40
C ARG A 18 -18.57 -33.45 18.56
N LYS A 19 -19.69 -32.93 19.10
CA LYS A 19 -20.52 -31.93 18.40
C LYS A 19 -19.75 -30.63 18.13
N ILE A 20 -18.90 -30.20 19.07
CA ILE A 20 -18.03 -29.03 18.87
C ILE A 20 -16.97 -29.34 17.81
N ASP A 21 -16.36 -30.52 17.85
CA ASP A 21 -15.33 -30.92 16.88
C ASP A 21 -15.90 -31.02 15.46
N ASP A 22 -17.08 -31.62 15.29
CA ASP A 22 -17.81 -31.68 14.02
C ASP A 22 -18.22 -30.30 13.51
N TRP A 23 -18.63 -29.40 14.42
CA TRP A 23 -18.96 -28.01 14.08
C TRP A 23 -17.72 -27.23 13.64
N CYS A 24 -16.59 -27.40 14.34
CA CYS A 24 -15.30 -26.83 13.99
C CYS A 24 -14.78 -27.36 12.65
N LEU A 25 -14.96 -28.65 12.36
CA LEU A 25 -14.61 -29.26 11.07
C LEU A 25 -15.44 -28.68 9.94
N ARG A 26 -16.76 -28.59 10.10
CA ARG A 26 -17.65 -27.98 9.09
C ARG A 26 -17.32 -26.51 8.82
N ILE A 27 -16.99 -25.75 9.87
CA ILE A 27 -16.53 -24.36 9.69
C ILE A 27 -15.16 -24.32 9.02
N GLY A 28 -14.26 -25.23 9.38
CA GLY A 28 -12.95 -25.38 8.76
C GLY A 28 -13.03 -25.66 7.27
N ASP A 29 -13.98 -26.47 6.82
CA ASP A 29 -14.21 -26.80 5.40
C ASP A 29 -14.72 -25.60 4.59
N TRP A 30 -15.41 -24.65 5.23
CA TRP A 30 -15.86 -23.40 4.62
C TRP A 30 -14.81 -22.29 4.64
N ILE A 31 -13.82 -22.40 5.52
CA ILE A 31 -12.72 -21.47 5.64
C ILE A 31 -11.64 -21.80 4.62
N ASN A 32 -10.88 -20.79 4.19
CA ASN A 32 -9.73 -20.96 3.32
C ASN A 32 -8.80 -22.07 3.87
N PRO A 33 -8.55 -23.17 3.14
CA PRO A 33 -7.78 -24.31 3.64
C PRO A 33 -6.35 -23.92 4.02
N ILE A 34 -5.81 -22.88 3.39
CA ILE A 34 -4.50 -22.31 3.71
C ILE A 34 -4.51 -21.70 5.10
N LEU A 35 -5.58 -20.99 5.49
CA LEU A 35 -5.71 -20.42 6.83
C LEU A 35 -5.64 -21.52 7.89
N VAL A 36 -6.38 -22.62 7.72
CA VAL A 36 -6.40 -23.73 8.68
C VAL A 36 -5.02 -24.38 8.81
N LYS A 37 -4.36 -24.65 7.67
CA LYS A 37 -3.00 -25.21 7.63
C LYS A 37 -2.00 -24.28 8.34
N GLU A 38 -1.96 -23.01 7.94
CA GLU A 38 -1.03 -22.01 8.47
C GLU A 38 -1.26 -21.77 9.96
N THR A 39 -2.51 -21.63 10.40
CA THR A 39 -2.84 -21.41 11.81
C THR A 39 -2.36 -22.59 12.66
N ARG A 40 -2.63 -23.83 12.22
CA ARG A 40 -2.20 -25.04 12.93
C ARG A 40 -0.68 -25.12 13.03
N GLN A 41 0.03 -24.80 11.94
CA GLN A 41 1.48 -24.80 11.90
C GLN A 41 2.06 -23.70 12.80
N ALA A 42 1.47 -22.50 12.75
CA ALA A 42 2.00 -21.36 13.45
C ALA A 42 1.77 -21.43 14.97
N LEU A 43 0.62 -21.95 15.43
CA LEU A 43 0.38 -22.20 16.86
C LEU A 43 1.26 -23.31 17.46
N LYS A 44 1.67 -24.28 16.65
CA LYS A 44 2.62 -25.34 17.06
C LYS A 44 4.08 -24.90 16.94
N SER A 45 4.35 -23.71 16.38
CA SER A 45 5.71 -23.25 16.17
C SER A 45 6.39 -22.91 17.50
N ARG A 46 7.70 -23.22 17.59
CA ARG A 46 8.51 -22.83 18.75
C ARG A 46 8.55 -21.31 18.93
N GLN A 47 8.52 -20.57 17.83
CA GLN A 47 8.48 -19.10 17.83
C GLN A 47 7.21 -18.57 18.53
N PHE A 48 6.03 -19.10 18.20
CA PHE A 48 4.77 -18.69 18.84
C PHE A 48 4.79 -19.02 20.33
N LEU A 49 5.18 -20.24 20.71
CA LEU A 49 5.23 -20.64 22.11
C LEU A 49 6.17 -19.73 22.92
N VAL A 50 7.39 -19.49 22.44
CA VAL A 50 8.36 -18.63 23.12
C VAL A 50 7.86 -17.20 23.26
N THR A 51 7.32 -16.62 22.19
CA THR A 51 6.84 -15.23 22.20
C THR A 51 5.60 -15.05 23.07
N PHE A 52 4.67 -16.01 23.03
CA PHE A 52 3.49 -16.02 23.89
C PHE A 52 3.84 -16.18 25.37
N SER A 53 4.75 -17.11 25.71
CA SER A 53 5.24 -17.27 27.08
C SER A 53 6.00 -16.05 27.58
N LEU A 54 6.88 -15.47 26.75
CA LEU A 54 7.59 -14.25 27.10
C LEU A 54 6.63 -13.07 27.30
N LEU A 55 5.59 -12.95 26.48
CA LEU A 55 4.56 -11.93 26.64
C LEU A 55 3.84 -12.06 27.98
N LEU A 56 3.45 -13.28 28.39
CA LEU A 56 2.78 -13.50 29.68
C LEU A 56 3.72 -13.22 30.86
N ILE A 57 4.98 -13.66 30.79
CA ILE A 57 5.99 -13.42 31.83
C ILE A 57 6.32 -11.92 31.91
N ALA A 58 6.45 -11.23 30.77
CA ALA A 58 6.72 -9.80 30.72
C ALA A 58 5.53 -8.99 31.25
N ALA A 59 4.29 -9.40 30.93
CA ALA A 59 3.09 -8.77 31.45
C ALA A 59 3.01 -8.91 32.97
N LEU A 60 3.23 -10.12 33.50
CA LEU A 60 3.26 -10.38 34.95
C LEU A 60 4.45 -9.68 35.63
N GLY A 61 5.63 -9.68 35.01
CA GLY A 61 6.79 -8.98 35.53
C GLY A 61 6.54 -7.47 35.61
N TRP A 62 5.93 -6.90 34.57
CA TRP A 62 5.56 -5.48 34.54
C TRP A 62 4.45 -5.15 35.54
N THR A 63 3.46 -6.02 35.76
CA THR A 63 2.42 -5.78 36.80
C THR A 63 3.09 -5.62 38.17
N ILE A 64 4.01 -6.52 38.52
CA ILE A 64 4.70 -6.52 39.82
C ILE A 64 5.64 -5.32 39.93
N VAL A 65 6.58 -5.19 39.00
CA VAL A 65 7.60 -4.13 39.03
C VAL A 65 6.96 -2.74 38.94
N GLY A 66 6.03 -2.56 38.00
CA GLY A 66 5.32 -1.29 37.82
C GLY A 66 4.52 -0.87 39.06
N SER A 67 3.87 -1.83 39.73
CA SER A 67 3.14 -1.57 40.98
C SER A 67 4.09 -1.21 42.13
N MET A 68 5.21 -1.94 42.27
CA MET A 68 6.20 -1.66 43.31
C MET A 68 6.87 -0.29 43.13
N MET A 69 7.22 0.08 41.89
CA MET A 69 7.83 1.39 41.57
C MET A 69 6.94 2.57 41.92
N ARG A 70 5.62 2.34 42.00
CA ARG A 70 4.62 3.37 42.25
C ARG A 70 4.07 3.31 43.68
N MET A 71 4.55 2.40 44.53
CA MET A 71 4.12 2.33 45.92
C MET A 71 4.81 3.43 46.76
N PRO A 72 4.11 4.16 47.66
CA PRO A 72 2.68 4.06 48.00
C PRO A 72 1.77 4.97 47.16
N GLN A 73 2.32 5.72 46.20
CA GLN A 73 1.59 6.69 45.37
C GLN A 73 0.45 6.07 44.54
N ILE A 74 0.50 4.76 44.28
CA ILE A 74 -0.54 4.00 43.57
C ILE A 74 -1.91 4.10 44.25
N TYR A 75 -1.97 4.36 45.57
CA TYR A 75 -3.21 4.52 46.32
C TYR A 75 -3.77 5.94 46.27
N THR A 76 -2.92 6.94 46.02
CA THR A 76 -3.26 8.36 46.18
C THR A 76 -3.25 9.13 44.87
N THR A 77 -2.54 8.66 43.86
CA THR A 77 -2.30 9.36 42.59
C THR A 77 -2.71 8.49 41.39
N PRO A 78 -3.42 9.06 40.39
CA PRO A 78 -3.71 8.37 39.14
C PRO A 78 -2.43 7.85 38.47
N THR A 79 -2.35 6.53 38.28
CA THR A 79 -1.13 5.86 37.79
C THR A 79 -1.39 4.99 36.54
N ALA A 80 -2.62 5.00 36.01
CA ALA A 80 -3.01 4.18 34.86
C ALA A 80 -2.13 4.40 33.62
N SER A 81 -1.81 5.66 33.28
CA SER A 81 -1.01 6.00 32.10
C SER A 81 0.37 5.34 32.12
N PHE A 82 1.06 5.37 33.25
CA PHE A 82 2.36 4.72 33.41
C PHE A 82 2.29 3.20 33.26
N MET A 83 1.30 2.57 33.90
CA MET A 83 1.11 1.12 33.79
C MET A 83 0.76 0.70 32.36
N LEU A 84 -0.10 1.48 31.69
CA LEU A 84 -0.53 1.25 30.33
C LEU A 84 0.60 1.35 29.31
N VAL A 85 1.55 2.27 29.48
CA VAL A 85 2.70 2.37 28.58
C VAL A 85 3.50 1.06 28.57
N GLY A 86 3.75 0.44 29.72
CA GLY A 86 4.46 -0.83 29.73
C GLY A 86 3.64 -2.00 29.18
N TYR A 87 2.33 -2.07 29.46
CA TYR A 87 1.46 -3.07 28.81
C TYR A 87 1.39 -2.88 27.30
N TYR A 88 1.35 -1.63 26.83
CA TYR A 88 1.44 -1.29 25.43
C TYR A 88 2.75 -1.81 24.83
N VAL A 89 3.91 -1.54 25.43
CA VAL A 89 5.21 -2.01 24.92
C VAL A 89 5.28 -3.54 24.88
N VAL A 90 4.79 -4.23 25.92
CA VAL A 90 4.73 -5.70 25.96
C VAL A 90 3.85 -6.26 24.84
N LEU A 91 2.77 -5.57 24.49
CA LEU A 91 1.88 -5.97 23.39
C LEU A 91 2.41 -5.57 22.00
N ALA A 92 3.02 -4.39 21.87
CA ALA A 92 3.41 -3.78 20.61
C ALA A 92 4.50 -4.59 19.91
N VAL A 93 5.52 -5.03 20.65
CA VAL A 93 6.62 -5.83 20.09
C VAL A 93 6.14 -7.09 19.34
N PRO A 94 5.31 -7.98 19.92
CA PRO A 94 4.81 -9.12 19.16
C PRO A 94 3.87 -8.71 18.00
N MET A 95 3.05 -7.67 18.19
CA MET A 95 2.09 -7.20 17.19
C MET A 95 2.72 -6.57 15.95
N LEU A 96 3.69 -5.68 16.12
CA LEU A 96 4.27 -4.87 15.05
C LEU A 96 5.60 -5.44 14.52
N LEU A 97 6.28 -6.31 15.29
CA LEU A 97 7.57 -6.88 14.87
C LEU A 97 7.50 -8.39 14.63
N VAL A 98 7.03 -9.17 15.61
CA VAL A 98 7.10 -10.64 15.51
C VAL A 98 6.14 -11.19 14.45
N VAL A 99 4.87 -10.80 14.48
CA VAL A 99 3.86 -11.34 13.55
C VAL A 99 4.15 -10.94 12.09
N PRO A 100 4.43 -9.67 11.76
CA PRO A 100 4.77 -9.29 10.38
C PRO A 100 6.02 -10.01 9.87
N LEU A 101 7.05 -10.17 10.71
CA LEU A 101 8.27 -10.89 10.35
C LEU A 101 8.02 -12.39 10.14
N ALA A 102 7.16 -13.00 10.96
CA ALA A 102 6.76 -14.40 10.80
C ALA A 102 5.99 -14.61 9.48
N ALA A 103 5.10 -13.68 9.13
CA ALA A 103 4.36 -13.71 7.88
C ALA A 103 5.28 -13.57 6.66
N TYR A 104 6.22 -12.62 6.68
CA TYR A 104 7.26 -12.46 5.65
C TYR A 104 8.07 -13.75 5.46
N ARG A 105 8.63 -14.31 6.54
CA ARG A 105 9.47 -15.52 6.48
C ARG A 105 8.69 -16.75 6.03
N SER A 106 7.42 -16.89 6.43
CA SER A 106 6.55 -17.98 6.00
C SER A 106 6.31 -17.95 4.49
N LEU A 107 6.09 -16.75 3.92
CA LEU A 107 5.93 -16.61 2.47
C LEU A 107 7.27 -16.79 1.75
N GLU A 108 8.35 -16.16 2.22
CA GLU A 108 9.70 -16.28 1.65
C GLU A 108 10.17 -17.73 1.57
N ALA A 109 9.97 -18.53 2.63
CA ALA A 109 10.34 -19.95 2.63
C ALA A 109 9.60 -20.76 1.56
N GLU A 110 8.31 -20.47 1.31
CA GLU A 110 7.54 -21.14 0.25
C GLU A 110 8.00 -20.78 -1.16
N LEU A 111 8.51 -19.55 -1.35
CA LEU A 111 9.13 -19.12 -2.59
C LEU A 111 10.47 -19.84 -2.82
N ASP A 112 11.23 -20.01 -1.75
CA ASP A 112 12.58 -20.58 -1.77
C ASP A 112 12.58 -22.08 -2.07
N ASP A 113 11.62 -22.81 -1.52
CA ASP A 113 11.47 -24.26 -1.71
C ASP A 113 11.00 -24.65 -3.13
N GLY A 114 10.82 -23.69 -4.04
CA GLY A 114 10.34 -23.94 -5.42
C GLY A 114 8.88 -24.40 -5.49
N THR A 115 8.18 -24.44 -4.34
CA THR A 115 6.79 -24.85 -4.21
C THR A 115 5.82 -24.00 -5.02
N LEU A 116 6.18 -22.76 -5.39
CA LEU A 116 5.35 -21.92 -6.25
C LEU A 116 5.18 -22.46 -7.66
N GLU A 117 6.20 -23.09 -8.25
CA GLU A 117 6.05 -23.67 -9.59
C GLU A 117 5.10 -24.87 -9.54
N LEU A 118 5.15 -25.65 -8.45
CA LEU A 118 4.21 -26.75 -8.17
C LEU A 118 2.79 -26.23 -7.83
N LEU A 119 2.67 -25.14 -7.07
CA LEU A 119 1.41 -24.49 -6.71
C LEU A 119 0.79 -23.69 -7.87
N SER A 120 1.59 -23.23 -8.83
CA SER A 120 1.11 -22.58 -10.05
C SER A 120 0.36 -23.52 -11.00
N ILE A 121 0.50 -24.84 -10.77
CA ILE A 121 -0.25 -25.91 -11.41
C ILE A 121 -1.47 -26.32 -10.55
N SER A 122 -1.52 -25.90 -9.27
CA SER A 122 -2.64 -26.20 -8.36
C SER A 122 -3.86 -25.31 -8.63
N THR A 123 -5.03 -25.74 -8.15
CA THR A 123 -6.32 -25.03 -8.30
C THR A 123 -6.46 -23.81 -7.37
N LEU A 124 -5.46 -23.50 -6.54
CA LEU A 124 -5.53 -22.43 -5.56
C LEU A 124 -5.20 -21.08 -6.18
N SER A 125 -6.08 -20.10 -5.97
CA SER A 125 -5.85 -18.74 -6.45
C SER A 125 -4.77 -18.04 -5.60
N PRO A 126 -3.90 -17.19 -6.21
CA PRO A 126 -2.91 -16.41 -5.47
C PRO A 126 -3.49 -15.56 -4.34
N TRP A 127 -4.74 -15.15 -4.48
CA TRP A 127 -5.49 -14.42 -3.46
C TRP A 127 -5.78 -15.26 -2.21
N GLN A 128 -6.15 -16.53 -2.38
CA GLN A 128 -6.35 -17.44 -1.26
C GLN A 128 -5.04 -17.65 -0.49
N ILE A 129 -3.89 -17.67 -1.18
CA ILE A 129 -2.58 -17.81 -0.52
C ILE A 129 -2.31 -16.60 0.38
N VAL A 130 -2.36 -15.38 -0.19
CA VAL A 130 -2.03 -14.16 0.55
C VAL A 130 -3.02 -13.90 1.69
N LEU A 131 -4.33 -14.04 1.44
CA LEU A 131 -5.36 -13.84 2.47
C LEU A 131 -5.29 -14.91 3.57
N GLY A 132 -4.95 -16.16 3.23
CA GLY A 132 -4.76 -17.22 4.21
C GLY A 132 -3.61 -16.92 5.19
N LYS A 133 -2.47 -16.44 4.67
CA LYS A 133 -1.33 -16.04 5.50
C LYS A 133 -1.62 -14.80 6.33
N LEU A 134 -2.27 -13.78 5.75
CA LEU A 134 -2.68 -12.59 6.48
C LEU A 134 -3.63 -12.95 7.63
N ALA A 135 -4.67 -13.75 7.37
CA ALA A 135 -5.63 -14.15 8.38
C ALA A 135 -5.01 -15.01 9.50
N SER A 136 -4.01 -15.84 9.18
CA SER A 136 -3.24 -16.58 10.19
C SER A 136 -2.49 -15.62 11.13
N GLY A 137 -1.85 -14.59 10.56
CA GLY A 137 -1.22 -13.51 11.33
C GLY A 137 -2.22 -12.74 12.18
N THR A 138 -3.38 -12.37 11.63
CA THR A 138 -4.45 -11.68 12.36
C THR A 138 -4.96 -12.50 13.55
N LEU A 139 -5.05 -13.82 13.42
CA LEU A 139 -5.44 -14.71 14.51
C LEU A 139 -4.40 -14.70 15.63
N GLN A 140 -3.10 -14.75 15.31
CA GLN A 140 -2.03 -14.62 16.30
C GLN A 140 -2.11 -13.29 17.05
N MET A 141 -2.31 -12.19 16.33
CA MET A 141 -2.52 -10.87 16.93
C MET A 141 -3.68 -10.88 17.92
N THR A 142 -4.81 -11.46 17.52
CA THR A 142 -6.00 -11.58 18.37
C THR A 142 -5.71 -12.38 19.63
N LEU A 143 -4.90 -13.45 19.56
CA LEU A 143 -4.51 -14.24 20.73
C LEU A 143 -3.64 -13.44 21.70
N TYR A 144 -2.65 -12.69 21.21
CA TYR A 144 -1.83 -11.81 22.06
C TYR A 144 -2.68 -10.72 22.72
N PHE A 145 -3.63 -10.16 21.97
CA PHE A 145 -4.55 -9.14 22.47
C PHE A 145 -5.43 -9.67 23.61
N VAL A 146 -6.10 -10.80 23.40
CA VAL A 146 -6.98 -11.43 24.40
C VAL A 146 -6.20 -11.83 25.65
N ALA A 147 -4.97 -12.30 25.51
CA ALA A 147 -4.12 -12.68 26.64
C ALA A 147 -3.78 -11.49 27.56
N LEU A 148 -3.59 -10.29 27.00
CA LEU A 148 -3.27 -9.07 27.75
C LEU A 148 -4.49 -8.25 28.20
N LEU A 149 -5.70 -8.60 27.73
CA LEU A 149 -6.94 -7.90 28.09
C LEU A 149 -7.13 -7.74 29.61
N PRO A 150 -6.88 -8.76 30.47
CA PRO A 150 -6.98 -8.59 31.92
C PRO A 150 -6.00 -7.55 32.49
N CYS A 151 -4.81 -7.42 31.90
CA CYS A 151 -3.82 -6.42 32.31
C CYS A 151 -4.27 -5.00 31.95
N PHE A 152 -4.86 -4.80 30.77
CA PHE A 152 -5.46 -3.53 30.39
C PHE A 152 -6.65 -3.15 31.28
N ALA A 153 -7.49 -4.12 31.62
CA ALA A 153 -8.60 -3.91 32.56
C ALA A 153 -8.08 -3.51 33.95
N PHE A 154 -7.03 -4.16 34.45
CA PHE A 154 -6.36 -3.76 35.68
C PHE A 154 -5.79 -2.34 35.62
N ALA A 155 -5.11 -1.98 34.53
CA ALA A 155 -4.55 -0.65 34.38
C ALA A 155 -5.63 0.44 34.39
N TYR A 156 -6.80 0.16 33.80
CA TYR A 156 -7.94 1.07 33.78
C TYR A 156 -8.50 1.37 35.18
N THR A 157 -8.47 0.41 36.12
CA THR A 157 -8.97 0.64 37.49
C THR A 157 -8.11 1.61 38.31
N LEU A 158 -6.85 1.81 37.90
CA LEU A 158 -5.89 2.71 38.58
C LEU A 158 -6.14 4.21 38.33
N ARG A 159 -7.18 4.55 37.55
CA ARG A 159 -7.62 5.92 37.21
C ARG A 159 -6.56 6.73 36.45
N GLY A 160 -7.02 7.73 35.69
CA GLY A 160 -6.14 8.62 34.93
C GLY A 160 -6.04 8.31 33.44
N ILE A 161 -6.94 7.48 32.90
CA ILE A 161 -7.17 7.39 31.46
C ILE A 161 -8.66 7.24 31.17
N ASP A 162 -9.11 7.83 30.07
CA ASP A 162 -10.47 7.66 29.59
C ASP A 162 -10.62 6.36 28.79
N LEU A 163 -11.79 5.72 28.91
CA LEU A 163 -12.11 4.50 28.16
C LEU A 163 -11.98 4.66 26.63
N PRO A 164 -12.44 5.77 26.00
CA PRO A 164 -12.26 5.97 24.56
C PRO A 164 -10.80 5.99 24.14
N THR A 165 -9.91 6.60 24.94
CA THR A 165 -8.47 6.67 24.66
C THR A 165 -7.86 5.27 24.72
N LEU A 166 -8.18 4.47 25.74
CA LEU A 166 -7.74 3.08 25.84
C LEU A 166 -8.18 2.27 24.61
N LEU A 167 -9.45 2.33 24.24
CA LEU A 167 -10.00 1.60 23.09
C LEU A 167 -9.37 2.05 21.77
N LEU A 168 -9.15 3.35 21.60
CA LEU A 168 -8.55 3.89 20.38
C LEU A 168 -7.10 3.45 20.25
N VAL A 169 -6.29 3.52 21.31
CA VAL A 169 -4.89 3.05 21.28
C VAL A 169 -4.82 1.56 20.94
N MET A 170 -5.71 0.74 21.53
CA MET A 170 -5.78 -0.69 21.22
C MET A 170 -6.20 -0.97 19.78
N ALA A 171 -7.24 -0.29 19.29
CA ALA A 171 -7.72 -0.44 17.92
C ALA A 171 -6.68 0.04 16.89
N PHE A 172 -6.01 1.16 17.18
CA PHE A 172 -4.95 1.72 16.35
C PHE A 172 -3.75 0.79 16.26
N LEU A 173 -3.29 0.24 17.40
CA LEU A 173 -2.20 -0.75 17.43
C LEU A 173 -2.53 -1.98 16.58
N PHE A 174 -3.76 -2.52 16.72
CA PHE A 174 -4.19 -3.68 15.95
C PHE A 174 -4.25 -3.38 14.44
N LEU A 175 -4.82 -2.23 14.06
CA LEU A 175 -4.91 -1.78 12.67
C LEU A 175 -3.52 -1.58 12.03
N CYS A 176 -2.61 -0.94 12.76
CA CYS A 176 -1.23 -0.76 12.33
C CYS A 176 -0.49 -2.10 12.20
N GLY A 177 -0.68 -3.04 13.13
CA GLY A 177 -0.12 -4.39 13.02
C GLY A 177 -0.60 -5.12 11.77
N LEU A 178 -1.89 -5.04 11.46
CA LEU A 178 -2.44 -5.59 10.21
C LEU A 178 -1.79 -4.97 8.98
N LEU A 179 -1.68 -3.65 8.93
CA LEU A 179 -1.04 -2.95 7.81
C LEU A 179 0.43 -3.33 7.66
N LEU A 180 1.20 -3.34 8.74
CA LEU A 180 2.60 -3.78 8.71
C LEU A 180 2.74 -5.23 8.27
N THR A 181 1.82 -6.11 8.66
CA THR A 181 1.80 -7.51 8.20
C THR A 181 1.54 -7.60 6.70
N THR A 182 0.56 -6.84 6.18
CA THR A 182 0.30 -6.79 4.74
C THR A 182 1.49 -6.24 3.96
N ALA A 183 2.14 -5.20 4.49
CA ALA A 183 3.34 -4.63 3.88
C ALA A 183 4.51 -5.62 3.91
N ALA A 184 4.77 -6.29 5.04
CA ALA A 184 5.80 -7.31 5.13
C ALA A 184 5.57 -8.44 4.10
N LEU A 185 4.33 -8.91 3.93
CA LEU A 185 3.99 -9.91 2.91
C LEU A 185 4.26 -9.43 1.47
N THR A 186 4.13 -8.13 1.16
CA THR A 186 4.43 -7.61 -0.20
C THR A 186 5.91 -7.68 -0.55
N PHE A 187 6.80 -7.55 0.42
CA PHE A 187 8.24 -7.58 0.17
C PHE A 187 8.80 -8.99 -0.04
N ALA A 188 8.10 -10.03 0.43
CA ALA A 188 8.55 -11.43 0.28
C ALA A 188 8.76 -11.87 -1.18
N PRO A 189 7.81 -11.70 -2.12
CA PRO A 189 7.99 -12.13 -3.52
C PRO A 189 8.99 -11.30 -4.34
N GLN A 190 9.55 -10.21 -3.78
CA GLN A 190 10.48 -9.35 -4.49
C GLN A 190 11.91 -9.93 -4.55
N SER A 191 12.27 -10.83 -3.64
CA SER A 191 13.64 -11.30 -3.42
C SER A 191 13.98 -12.61 -4.18
N ARG A 192 14.36 -12.48 -5.45
CA ARG A 192 14.67 -13.66 -6.30
C ARG A 192 16.11 -14.21 -6.17
N SER A 193 17.05 -13.42 -5.67
CA SER A 193 18.45 -13.84 -5.52
C SER A 193 18.86 -13.90 -4.05
N ARG A 194 19.87 -14.72 -3.72
CA ARG A 194 20.35 -14.89 -2.34
C ARG A 194 20.75 -13.56 -1.69
N ASN A 195 21.42 -12.69 -2.43
CA ASN A 195 21.80 -11.36 -1.94
C ASN A 195 20.59 -10.43 -1.82
N ALA A 196 19.64 -10.51 -2.76
CA ALA A 196 18.41 -9.72 -2.69
C ALA A 196 17.57 -10.08 -1.46
N ARG A 197 17.53 -11.36 -1.05
CA ARG A 197 16.82 -11.82 0.17
C ARG A 197 17.36 -11.19 1.45
N VAL A 198 18.70 -11.12 1.59
CA VAL A 198 19.31 -10.47 2.75
C VAL A 198 18.95 -8.98 2.77
N VAL A 199 19.01 -8.31 1.61
CA VAL A 199 18.66 -6.90 1.50
C VAL A 199 17.18 -6.65 1.78
N THR A 200 16.26 -7.46 1.26
CA THR A 200 14.82 -7.32 1.55
C THR A 200 14.50 -7.63 2.99
N LEU A 201 15.14 -8.63 3.60
CA LEU A 201 14.96 -8.93 5.03
C LEU A 201 15.42 -7.74 5.90
N LEU A 202 16.58 -7.15 5.60
CA LEU A 202 17.06 -5.96 6.30
C LEU A 202 16.10 -4.78 6.10
N LEU A 203 15.60 -4.57 4.88
CA LEU A 203 14.63 -3.52 4.58
C LEU A 203 13.33 -3.72 5.36
N VAL A 204 12.77 -4.94 5.38
CA VAL A 204 11.59 -5.28 6.15
C VAL A 204 11.85 -5.05 7.64
N LEU A 205 12.97 -5.51 8.18
CA LEU A 205 13.31 -5.29 9.58
C LEU A 205 13.42 -3.80 9.93
N SER A 206 14.09 -3.01 9.10
CA SER A 206 14.19 -1.56 9.27
C SER A 206 12.81 -0.88 9.20
N MET A 207 11.95 -1.30 8.27
CA MET A 207 10.59 -0.80 8.14
C MET A 207 9.75 -1.13 9.39
N LEU A 208 9.85 -2.36 9.92
CA LEU A 208 9.13 -2.77 11.13
C LEU A 208 9.63 -2.02 12.38
N LEU A 209 10.94 -1.83 12.53
CA LEU A 209 11.52 -1.07 13.64
C LEU A 209 11.15 0.42 13.60
N LEU A 210 11.16 1.02 12.41
CA LEU A 210 10.69 2.39 12.22
C LEU A 210 9.19 2.50 12.50
N GLY A 211 8.41 1.52 12.05
CA GLY A 211 6.98 1.40 12.36
C GLY A 211 6.72 1.35 13.86
N GLU A 212 7.41 0.45 14.58
CA GLU A 212 7.36 0.34 16.05
C GLU A 212 7.66 1.68 16.71
N TYR A 213 8.71 2.38 16.27
CA TYR A 213 9.08 3.68 16.84
C TYR A 213 8.01 4.76 16.60
N VAL A 214 7.53 4.91 15.36
CA VAL A 214 6.56 5.96 15.00
C VAL A 214 5.19 5.68 15.64
N ILE A 215 4.69 4.45 15.53
CA ILE A 215 3.41 4.03 16.11
C ILE A 215 3.51 4.05 17.64
N GLY A 216 4.64 3.59 18.19
CA GLY A 216 4.95 3.66 19.61
C GLY A 216 4.93 5.08 20.16
N ALA A 217 5.60 6.01 19.49
CA ALA A 217 5.59 7.41 19.87
C ALA A 217 4.16 7.98 19.87
N ALA A 218 3.37 7.70 18.83
CA ALA A 218 1.98 8.14 18.74
C ALA A 218 1.09 7.55 19.84
N CYS A 219 1.16 6.25 20.10
CA CYS A 219 0.37 5.61 21.16
C CYS A 219 0.77 6.12 22.55
N ILE A 220 2.07 6.26 22.82
CA ILE A 220 2.57 6.73 24.10
C ILE A 220 2.15 8.18 24.36
N THR A 221 2.20 9.06 23.36
CA THR A 221 1.70 10.44 23.51
C THR A 221 0.21 10.47 23.79
N MET A 222 -0.59 9.65 23.11
CA MET A 222 -2.03 9.53 23.40
C MET A 222 -2.31 9.02 24.81
N ILE A 223 -1.50 8.09 25.34
CA ILE A 223 -1.66 7.58 26.71
C ILE A 223 -1.30 8.65 27.76
N TRP A 224 -0.27 9.46 27.52
CA TRP A 224 0.19 10.46 28.50
C TRP A 224 -0.65 11.74 28.50
N PHE A 225 -0.99 12.26 27.33
CA PHE A 225 -1.64 13.55 27.18
C PHE A 225 -3.14 13.45 26.91
N GLY A 226 -3.65 12.25 26.69
CA GLY A 226 -5.04 12.04 26.27
C GLY A 226 -5.28 12.55 24.84
N ILE A 227 -6.55 12.63 24.46
CA ILE A 227 -6.98 13.09 23.14
C ILE A 227 -7.59 14.48 23.32
N PRO A 228 -6.91 15.57 22.90
CA PRO A 228 -7.41 16.93 23.09
C PRO A 228 -8.47 17.34 22.05
N PHE A 229 -8.88 16.41 21.18
CA PHE A 229 -9.72 16.72 20.01
C PHE A 229 -11.22 16.56 20.29
N PRO A 230 -12.07 17.34 19.60
CA PRO A 230 -13.52 17.18 19.70
C PRO A 230 -13.97 15.82 19.13
N THR A 231 -15.08 15.29 19.64
CA THR A 231 -15.60 13.97 19.24
C THR A 231 -15.83 13.83 17.73
N THR A 232 -16.23 14.91 17.05
CA THR A 232 -16.44 14.93 15.59
C THR A 232 -15.15 14.66 14.82
N LEU A 233 -14.03 15.26 15.24
CA LEU A 233 -12.72 15.04 14.64
C LEU A 233 -12.22 13.64 14.93
N ILE A 234 -12.42 13.12 16.15
CA ILE A 234 -12.06 11.74 16.51
C ILE A 234 -12.79 10.75 15.60
N VAL A 235 -14.11 10.91 15.40
CA VAL A 235 -14.89 10.03 14.52
C VAL A 235 -14.37 10.13 13.08
N PHE A 236 -14.11 11.34 12.58
CA PHE A 236 -13.53 11.51 11.25
C PHE A 236 -12.16 10.85 11.11
N ALA A 237 -11.28 10.99 12.10
CA ALA A 237 -9.95 10.37 12.10
C ALA A 237 -10.04 8.84 12.13
N VAL A 238 -10.94 8.27 12.94
CA VAL A 238 -11.17 6.82 12.99
C VAL A 238 -11.71 6.29 11.65
N VAL A 239 -12.72 6.95 11.08
CA VAL A 239 -13.27 6.56 9.77
C VAL A 239 -12.23 6.69 8.66
N SER A 240 -11.46 7.78 8.67
CA SER A 240 -10.37 8.01 7.71
C SER A 240 -9.29 6.94 7.83
N ALA A 241 -8.87 6.61 9.05
CA ALA A 241 -7.88 5.57 9.32
C ALA A 241 -8.36 4.20 8.84
N LEU A 242 -9.62 3.82 9.11
CA LEU A 242 -10.19 2.56 8.65
C LEU A 242 -10.29 2.46 7.13
N LEU A 243 -10.81 3.51 6.47
CA LEU A 243 -10.95 3.56 5.01
C LEU A 243 -9.58 3.57 4.31
N MET A 244 -8.63 4.37 4.79
CA MET A 244 -7.26 4.38 4.25
C MET A 244 -6.55 3.05 4.48
N SER A 245 -6.71 2.45 5.66
CA SER A 245 -6.10 1.14 5.95
C SER A 245 -6.69 0.04 5.07
N PHE A 246 -8.00 0.06 4.84
CA PHE A 246 -8.65 -0.85 3.91
C PHE A 246 -8.12 -0.67 2.48
N ALA A 247 -8.02 0.57 2.01
CA ALA A 247 -7.55 0.88 0.67
C ALA A 247 -6.08 0.52 0.44
N ILE A 248 -5.19 0.89 1.38
CA ILE A 248 -3.77 0.55 1.34
C ILE A 248 -3.61 -0.97 1.46
N GLY A 249 -4.31 -1.63 2.39
CA GLY A 249 -4.30 -3.08 2.53
C GLY A 249 -4.76 -3.80 1.26
N ASN A 250 -5.80 -3.30 0.60
CA ASN A 250 -6.24 -3.81 -0.70
C ASN A 250 -5.12 -3.67 -1.77
N LEU A 251 -4.47 -2.51 -1.85
CA LEU A 251 -3.36 -2.29 -2.78
C LEU A 251 -2.17 -3.22 -2.50
N LEU A 252 -1.79 -3.40 -1.25
CA LEU A 252 -0.69 -4.27 -0.87
C LEU A 252 -1.03 -5.74 -1.18
N VAL A 253 -2.21 -6.23 -0.75
CA VAL A 253 -2.63 -7.61 -1.03
C VAL A 253 -2.76 -7.88 -2.53
N THR A 254 -3.33 -6.94 -3.31
CA THR A 254 -3.40 -7.07 -4.78
C THR A 254 -2.00 -7.14 -5.38
N THR A 255 -1.06 -6.31 -4.92
CA THR A 255 0.33 -6.32 -5.39
C THR A 255 1.00 -7.67 -5.12
N THR A 256 0.92 -8.20 -3.90
CA THR A 256 1.47 -9.53 -3.57
C THR A 256 0.84 -10.61 -4.44
N ALA A 257 -0.48 -10.62 -4.58
CA ALA A 257 -1.18 -11.62 -5.39
C ALA A 257 -0.76 -11.54 -6.87
N MET A 258 -0.56 -10.34 -7.42
CA MET A 258 -0.13 -10.15 -8.82
C MET A 258 1.36 -10.51 -9.03
N MET A 259 2.21 -10.39 -8.02
CA MET A 259 3.58 -10.90 -8.09
C MET A 259 3.65 -12.43 -8.15
N LEU A 260 2.68 -13.11 -7.52
CA LEU A 260 2.54 -14.57 -7.53
C LEU A 260 1.86 -15.12 -8.79
N THR A 261 0.96 -14.35 -9.43
CA THR A 261 0.32 -14.78 -10.70
C THR A 261 1.34 -14.95 -11.82
N PRO A 262 1.23 -15.94 -12.73
CA PRO A 262 2.12 -16.11 -13.89
C PRO A 262 2.13 -14.91 -14.86
N GLU A 263 3.20 -14.75 -15.67
CA GLU A 263 3.34 -13.63 -16.62
C GLU A 263 2.35 -13.69 -17.79
N SER A 264 1.75 -14.86 -18.01
CA SER A 264 0.78 -15.09 -19.08
C SER A 264 -0.63 -14.54 -18.77
N GLU A 265 -0.91 -14.24 -17.50
CA GLU A 265 -2.18 -13.71 -17.02
C GLU A 265 -2.17 -12.19 -16.83
N ASN A 266 -3.35 -11.58 -16.81
CA ASN A 266 -3.48 -10.15 -16.69
C ASN A 266 -3.22 -9.66 -15.25
N ARG A 267 -2.00 -9.16 -15.02
CA ARG A 267 -1.58 -8.58 -13.73
C ARG A 267 -2.00 -7.12 -13.53
N SER A 268 -2.13 -6.37 -14.63
CA SER A 268 -2.22 -4.90 -14.59
C SER A 268 -3.60 -4.38 -14.18
N THR A 269 -4.69 -5.01 -14.64
CA THR A 269 -6.04 -4.44 -14.48
C THR A 269 -6.47 -4.35 -13.02
N ARG A 270 -6.21 -5.41 -12.24
CA ARG A 270 -6.59 -5.42 -10.81
C ARG A 270 -5.74 -4.45 -10.01
N LEU A 271 -4.44 -4.33 -10.32
CA LEU A 271 -3.55 -3.36 -9.69
C LEU A 271 -4.00 -1.92 -9.98
N ARG A 272 -4.37 -1.61 -11.23
CA ARG A 272 -4.90 -0.31 -11.63
C ARG A 272 -6.22 0.02 -10.92
N LEU A 273 -7.13 -0.95 -10.81
CA LEU A 273 -8.39 -0.75 -10.08
C LEU A 273 -8.14 -0.48 -8.59
N SER A 274 -7.20 -1.20 -7.98
CA SER A 274 -6.83 -1.00 -6.58
C SER A 274 -6.20 0.37 -6.33
N LEU A 275 -5.32 0.82 -7.24
CA LEU A 275 -4.78 2.19 -7.22
C LEU A 275 -5.90 3.23 -7.34
N LEU A 276 -6.86 3.05 -8.24
CA LEU A 276 -8.01 3.95 -8.34
C LEU A 276 -8.83 3.98 -7.05
N LEU A 277 -9.12 2.82 -6.47
CA LEU A 277 -9.88 2.72 -5.23
C LEU A 277 -9.20 3.51 -4.09
N LEU A 278 -7.89 3.36 -3.93
CA LEU A 278 -7.12 4.15 -2.96
C LEU A 278 -7.22 5.63 -3.24
N THR A 279 -7.10 6.04 -4.50
CA THR A 279 -7.10 7.47 -4.84
C THR A 279 -8.46 8.11 -4.62
N VAL A 280 -9.54 7.43 -4.97
CA VAL A 280 -10.91 7.93 -4.77
C VAL A 280 -11.20 8.09 -3.27
N ILE A 281 -10.84 7.10 -2.46
CA ILE A 281 -11.02 7.16 -1.00
C ILE A 281 -10.21 8.32 -0.40
N ALA A 282 -8.93 8.41 -0.74
CA ALA A 282 -8.05 9.45 -0.20
C ALA A 282 -8.49 10.87 -0.64
N ILE A 283 -8.87 11.04 -1.90
CA ILE A 283 -9.42 12.31 -2.42
C ILE A 283 -10.72 12.67 -1.69
N GLY A 284 -11.64 11.71 -1.54
CA GLY A 284 -12.91 11.94 -0.85
C GLY A 284 -12.71 12.38 0.60
N LEU A 285 -11.78 11.73 1.33
CA LEU A 285 -11.41 12.10 2.68
C LEU A 285 -10.76 13.49 2.78
N ASN A 286 -9.90 13.85 1.83
CA ASN A 286 -9.24 15.16 1.82
C ASN A 286 -10.22 16.30 1.56
N VAL A 287 -11.10 16.14 0.56
CA VAL A 287 -12.11 17.15 0.24
C VAL A 287 -13.09 17.31 1.42
N PHE A 288 -13.59 16.21 1.96
CA PHE A 288 -14.49 16.24 3.11
C PHE A 288 -13.81 16.83 4.35
N GLY A 289 -12.57 16.42 4.62
CA GLY A 289 -11.79 16.88 5.77
C GLY A 289 -11.59 18.40 5.75
N VAL A 290 -11.19 18.97 4.62
CA VAL A 290 -11.00 20.43 4.50
C VAL A 290 -12.33 21.18 4.54
N GLN A 291 -13.39 20.65 3.94
CA GLN A 291 -14.70 21.32 3.97
C GLN A 291 -15.30 21.40 5.38
N VAL A 292 -15.15 20.34 6.18
CA VAL A 292 -15.77 20.25 7.52
C VAL A 292 -14.85 20.80 8.63
N PHE A 293 -13.55 20.54 8.55
CA PHE A 293 -12.60 20.81 9.63
C PHE A 293 -11.55 21.88 9.29
N ALA A 294 -11.61 22.51 8.11
CA ALA A 294 -10.75 23.61 7.72
C ALA A 294 -9.23 23.29 7.88
N GLU A 295 -8.54 23.98 8.78
CA GLU A 295 -7.11 23.81 9.08
C GLU A 295 -6.77 22.40 9.55
N GLU A 296 -7.56 21.82 10.44
CA GLU A 296 -7.34 20.45 10.95
C GLU A 296 -7.48 19.42 9.81
N GLY A 297 -8.35 19.71 8.83
CA GLY A 297 -8.49 18.92 7.61
C GLY A 297 -7.25 18.99 6.71
N LEU A 298 -6.55 20.13 6.66
CA LEU A 298 -5.32 20.29 5.88
C LEU A 298 -4.17 19.45 6.45
N VAL A 299 -4.11 19.27 7.77
CA VAL A 299 -3.09 18.42 8.43
C VAL A 299 -3.14 17.00 7.89
N LEU A 300 -4.34 16.49 7.54
CA LEU A 300 -4.50 15.20 6.86
C LEU A 300 -4.29 15.31 5.34
N ALA A 301 -4.77 16.37 4.71
CA ALA A 301 -4.76 16.51 3.25
C ALA A 301 -3.36 16.68 2.65
N PHE A 302 -2.45 17.40 3.31
CA PHE A 302 -1.10 17.62 2.80
C PHE A 302 -0.26 16.31 2.75
N PRO A 303 -0.09 15.54 3.84
CA PRO A 303 0.69 14.30 3.81
C PRO A 303 0.09 13.27 2.85
N THR A 304 -1.24 13.17 2.80
CA THR A 304 -1.92 12.23 1.88
C THR A 304 -1.76 12.64 0.42
N ALA A 305 -1.82 13.93 0.08
CA ALA A 305 -1.57 14.41 -1.27
C ALA A 305 -0.12 14.14 -1.71
N ILE A 306 0.86 14.36 -0.83
CA ILE A 306 2.26 14.03 -1.08
C ILE A 306 2.42 12.52 -1.30
N PHE A 307 1.83 11.70 -0.43
CA PHE A 307 1.87 10.25 -0.54
C PHE A 307 1.27 9.76 -1.87
N LEU A 308 0.09 10.24 -2.26
CA LEU A 308 -0.54 9.89 -3.54
C LEU A 308 0.30 10.35 -4.73
N THR A 309 0.90 11.54 -4.64
CA THR A 309 1.76 12.07 -5.71
C THR A 309 2.98 11.17 -5.93
N ILE A 310 3.68 10.79 -4.85
CA ILE A 310 4.81 9.86 -4.93
C ILE A 310 4.36 8.50 -5.46
N LEU A 311 3.23 7.98 -4.97
CA LEU A 311 2.68 6.69 -5.40
C LEU A 311 2.37 6.68 -6.90
N TRP A 312 1.76 7.74 -7.44
CA TRP A 312 1.45 7.86 -8.86
C TRP A 312 2.68 8.12 -9.72
N LEU A 313 3.70 8.81 -9.21
CA LEU A 313 4.99 8.95 -9.90
C LEU A 313 5.66 7.59 -10.08
N VAL A 314 5.78 6.82 -9.00
CA VAL A 314 6.38 5.48 -9.04
C VAL A 314 5.55 4.53 -9.90
N SER A 315 4.24 4.47 -9.66
CA SER A 315 3.33 3.58 -10.39
C SER A 315 3.23 3.96 -11.86
N GLY A 316 3.14 5.25 -12.18
CA GLY A 316 3.10 5.76 -13.55
C GLY A 316 4.39 5.49 -14.32
N ALA A 317 5.55 5.64 -13.68
CA ALA A 317 6.85 5.32 -14.27
C ALA A 317 6.96 3.81 -14.59
N MET A 318 6.53 2.95 -13.67
CA MET A 318 6.44 1.50 -13.89
C MET A 318 5.48 1.18 -15.04
N MET A 319 4.28 1.74 -15.04
CA MET A 319 3.26 1.51 -16.08
C MET A 319 3.70 1.98 -17.47
N ALA A 320 4.45 3.09 -17.55
CA ALA A 320 5.04 3.57 -18.80
C ALA A 320 6.09 2.60 -19.37
N ALA A 321 6.70 1.77 -18.52
CA ALA A 321 7.68 0.76 -18.88
C ALA A 321 7.10 -0.65 -19.13
N GLU A 322 5.77 -0.82 -19.04
CA GLU A 322 5.11 -2.11 -19.29
C GLU A 322 5.44 -2.69 -20.68
N SER A 323 5.38 -4.02 -20.79
CA SER A 323 5.64 -4.68 -22.07
C SER A 323 4.48 -4.49 -23.07
N PRO A 324 4.77 -4.26 -24.36
CA PRO A 324 3.74 -4.16 -25.39
C PRO A 324 3.14 -5.53 -25.79
N ALA A 325 3.66 -6.63 -25.26
CA ALA A 325 3.26 -7.98 -25.62
C ALA A 325 2.04 -8.44 -24.80
N MET A 326 0.83 -8.14 -25.27
CA MET A 326 -0.39 -8.79 -24.76
C MET A 326 -0.46 -10.24 -25.28
N THR A 327 -0.57 -11.21 -24.38
CA THR A 327 -0.74 -12.63 -24.75
C THR A 327 -2.06 -12.85 -25.52
N PRO A 328 -2.14 -13.85 -26.42
CA PRO A 328 -3.37 -14.16 -27.15
C PRO A 328 -4.56 -14.46 -26.23
N ARG A 329 -4.32 -14.93 -25.00
CA ARG A 329 -5.34 -15.17 -23.98
C ARG A 329 -5.97 -13.86 -23.50
N ILE A 330 -5.16 -12.87 -23.12
CA ILE A 330 -5.65 -11.54 -22.69
C ILE A 330 -6.42 -10.82 -23.80
N ARG A 331 -5.96 -10.96 -25.05
CA ARG A 331 -6.67 -10.37 -26.21
C ARG A 331 -8.08 -10.94 -26.42
N ARG A 332 -8.36 -12.17 -25.94
CA ARG A 332 -9.69 -12.80 -26.05
C ARG A 332 -10.67 -12.29 -24.99
N GLU A 333 -10.16 -11.79 -23.87
CA GLU A 333 -10.95 -11.27 -22.74
C GLU A 333 -11.34 -9.80 -22.92
N LEU A 334 -10.87 -9.15 -23.99
CA LEU A 334 -11.19 -7.74 -24.26
C LEU A 334 -12.70 -7.53 -24.50
N PRO A 335 -13.29 -6.44 -23.96
CA PRO A 335 -14.70 -6.13 -24.15
C PRO A 335 -15.04 -5.89 -25.63
N GLU A 336 -16.23 -6.32 -26.02
CA GLU A 336 -16.72 -6.22 -27.40
C GLU A 336 -17.40 -4.88 -27.69
N THR A 337 -17.96 -4.25 -26.66
CA THR A 337 -18.71 -2.98 -26.79
C THR A 337 -17.78 -1.79 -26.96
N PHE A 338 -18.23 -0.78 -27.73
CA PHE A 338 -17.47 0.45 -27.96
C PHE A 338 -17.15 1.20 -26.66
N ALA A 339 -18.13 1.36 -25.78
CA ALA A 339 -17.94 2.00 -24.46
C ALA A 339 -17.00 1.19 -23.56
N GLY A 340 -17.12 -0.14 -23.57
CA GLY A 340 -16.22 -1.04 -22.85
C GLY A 340 -14.78 -0.95 -23.34
N ARG A 341 -14.56 -0.73 -24.65
CA ARG A 341 -13.22 -0.46 -25.19
C ARG A 341 -12.73 0.93 -24.82
N ALA A 342 -13.54 1.98 -24.98
CA ALA A 342 -13.10 3.35 -24.68
C ALA A 342 -12.63 3.52 -23.22
N LEU A 343 -13.36 2.95 -22.26
CA LEU A 343 -13.02 3.05 -20.83
C LEU A 343 -12.11 1.91 -20.35
N GLY A 344 -12.34 0.69 -20.83
CA GLY A 344 -11.60 -0.49 -20.39
C GLY A 344 -10.19 -0.59 -20.94
N THR A 345 -9.90 0.03 -22.10
CA THR A 345 -8.56 -0.05 -22.71
C THR A 345 -7.49 0.57 -21.82
N PHE A 346 -7.80 1.61 -21.05
CA PHE A 346 -6.85 2.21 -20.09
C PHE A 346 -6.56 1.34 -18.87
N LEU A 347 -7.39 0.32 -18.61
CA LEU A 347 -7.15 -0.67 -17.56
C LEU A 347 -6.41 -1.92 -18.08
N THR A 348 -6.27 -2.07 -19.39
CA THR A 348 -5.61 -3.24 -20.02
C THR A 348 -4.08 -3.12 -20.04
N PRO A 349 -3.34 -4.25 -19.97
CA PRO A 349 -1.88 -4.23 -19.89
C PRO A 349 -1.27 -3.66 -21.18
N GLY A 350 -0.31 -2.75 -21.07
CA GLY A 350 0.42 -2.23 -22.22
C GLY A 350 0.99 -0.82 -21.96
N PRO A 351 2.12 -0.47 -22.59
CA PRO A 351 2.87 0.74 -22.27
C PRO A 351 2.11 2.02 -22.61
N ALA A 352 1.27 2.01 -23.65
CA ALA A 352 0.48 3.19 -24.03
C ALA A 352 -0.72 3.42 -23.12
N ALA A 353 -1.44 2.35 -22.78
CA ALA A 353 -2.51 2.40 -21.78
C ALA A 353 -1.96 2.79 -20.40
N GLY A 354 -0.80 2.21 -20.02
CA GLY A 354 -0.11 2.53 -18.78
C GLY A 354 0.38 3.98 -18.69
N LEU A 355 0.93 4.52 -19.78
CA LEU A 355 1.32 5.94 -19.85
C LEU A 355 0.13 6.87 -19.62
N ILE A 356 -0.99 6.66 -20.34
CA ILE A 356 -2.19 7.49 -20.15
C ILE A 356 -2.70 7.34 -18.73
N PHE A 357 -2.86 6.10 -18.27
CA PHE A 357 -3.43 5.83 -16.96
C PHE A 357 -2.59 6.48 -15.85
N GLY A 358 -1.26 6.35 -15.91
CA GLY A 358 -0.33 6.99 -15.00
C GLY A 358 -0.38 8.52 -15.05
N ALA A 359 -0.38 9.10 -16.27
CA ALA A 359 -0.43 10.55 -16.45
C ALA A 359 -1.77 11.15 -15.99
N VAL A 360 -2.90 10.55 -16.38
CA VAL A 360 -4.24 11.00 -16.00
C VAL A 360 -4.46 10.85 -14.51
N GLY A 361 -4.02 9.73 -13.91
CA GLY A 361 -4.11 9.52 -12.47
C GLY A 361 -3.25 10.49 -11.65
N LEU A 362 -2.03 10.80 -12.11
CA LEU A 362 -1.21 11.83 -11.46
C LEU A 362 -1.84 13.22 -11.59
N VAL A 363 -2.29 13.59 -12.79
CA VAL A 363 -2.92 14.89 -13.03
C VAL A 363 -4.22 15.03 -12.24
N SER A 364 -5.03 13.97 -12.10
CA SER A 364 -6.25 14.04 -11.29
C SER A 364 -5.96 14.29 -9.81
N VAL A 365 -4.92 13.66 -9.25
CA VAL A 365 -4.47 13.91 -7.87
C VAL A 365 -4.00 15.35 -7.70
N LEU A 366 -3.21 15.88 -8.64
CA LEU A 366 -2.70 17.25 -8.59
C LEU A 366 -3.82 18.29 -8.76
N VAL A 367 -4.78 18.04 -9.65
CA VAL A 367 -5.96 18.90 -9.84
C VAL A 367 -6.76 18.94 -8.53
N VAL A 368 -7.06 17.79 -7.94
CA VAL A 368 -7.77 17.77 -6.65
C VAL A 368 -6.96 18.46 -5.56
N ALA A 369 -5.65 18.26 -5.47
CA ALA A 369 -4.82 18.97 -4.50
C ALA A 369 -4.92 20.49 -4.64
N SER A 370 -4.92 21.00 -5.89
CA SER A 370 -5.11 22.43 -6.15
C SER A 370 -6.53 22.92 -5.83
N GLU A 371 -7.56 22.11 -6.08
CA GLU A 371 -8.93 22.43 -5.67
C GLU A 371 -9.13 22.41 -4.14
N VAL A 372 -8.49 21.49 -3.42
CA VAL A 372 -8.50 21.45 -1.95
C VAL A 372 -7.90 22.74 -1.38
N LEU A 373 -6.78 23.22 -1.95
CA LEU A 373 -6.18 24.50 -1.58
C LEU A 373 -7.11 25.68 -1.88
N ARG A 374 -7.82 25.66 -3.02
CA ARG A 374 -8.81 26.69 -3.39
C ARG A 374 -10.01 26.70 -2.44
N LEU A 375 -10.52 25.53 -2.06
CA LEU A 375 -11.61 25.39 -1.09
C LEU A 375 -11.21 25.99 0.26
N TYR A 376 -9.98 25.74 0.71
CA TYR A 376 -9.47 26.33 1.95
C TYR A 376 -9.29 27.85 1.84
N ARG A 377 -8.76 28.38 0.72
CA ARG A 377 -8.64 29.82 0.46
C ARG A 377 -9.97 30.57 0.60
N ASN A 378 -11.07 29.93 0.20
CA ASN A 378 -12.39 30.56 0.22
C ASN A 378 -13.08 30.49 1.60
N GLN A 379 -12.46 29.87 2.61
CA GLN A 379 -13.02 29.83 3.95
C GLN A 379 -12.79 31.15 4.70
N PRO A 380 -13.77 31.61 5.50
CA PRO A 380 -13.70 32.89 6.20
C PRO A 380 -12.56 32.98 7.22
N ASN A 381 -12.05 31.84 7.69
CA ASN A 381 -10.98 31.76 8.70
C ASN A 381 -9.60 31.42 8.09
N SER A 382 -9.39 31.60 6.78
CA SER A 382 -8.10 31.27 6.17
C SER A 382 -6.97 32.13 6.77
N THR A 383 -6.07 31.52 7.52
CA THR A 383 -4.91 32.20 8.14
C THR A 383 -3.74 32.41 7.17
N MET A 384 -3.74 31.72 6.03
CA MET A 384 -2.63 31.76 5.08
C MET A 384 -2.70 32.97 4.13
N PRO A 385 -1.56 33.62 3.82
CA PRO A 385 -1.51 34.72 2.87
C PRO A 385 -2.04 34.33 1.48
N SER A 386 -2.74 35.23 0.80
CA SER A 386 -3.28 34.99 -0.54
C SER A 386 -2.23 34.56 -1.56
N GLY A 387 -1.02 35.14 -1.50
CA GLY A 387 0.09 34.80 -2.38
C GLY A 387 0.61 33.35 -2.25
N PHE A 388 0.44 32.72 -1.09
CA PHE A 388 0.81 31.31 -0.89
C PHE A 388 -0.02 30.39 -1.80
N PHE A 389 -1.32 30.66 -1.95
CA PHE A 389 -2.20 29.86 -2.80
C PHE A 389 -1.85 29.97 -4.27
N ASP A 390 -1.53 31.18 -4.74
CA ASP A 390 -1.12 31.41 -6.12
C ASP A 390 0.22 30.71 -6.39
N GLN A 391 1.15 30.72 -5.42
CA GLN A 391 2.40 29.97 -5.49
C GLN A 391 2.21 28.45 -5.50
N ALA A 392 1.39 27.92 -4.60
CA ALA A 392 1.13 26.49 -4.51
C ALA A 392 0.42 25.96 -5.77
N THR A 393 -0.56 26.68 -6.30
CA THR A 393 -1.26 26.27 -7.53
C THR A 393 -0.36 26.34 -8.78
N SER A 394 0.49 27.36 -8.89
CA SER A 394 1.51 27.43 -9.95
C SER A 394 2.52 26.28 -9.84
N PHE A 395 2.99 25.98 -8.62
CA PHE A 395 3.91 24.86 -8.38
C PHE A 395 3.29 23.52 -8.81
N VAL A 396 2.05 23.24 -8.38
CA VAL A 396 1.34 21.98 -8.67
C VAL A 396 1.13 21.80 -10.18
N THR A 397 0.77 22.87 -10.90
CA THR A 397 0.55 22.81 -12.36
C THR A 397 1.83 22.60 -13.14
N MET A 398 2.90 23.32 -12.81
CA MET A 398 4.22 23.13 -13.43
C MET A 398 4.78 21.73 -13.12
N PHE A 399 4.69 21.29 -11.87
CA PHE A 399 5.13 19.97 -11.43
C PHE A 399 4.42 18.86 -12.20
N GLY A 400 3.10 18.96 -12.34
CA GLY A 400 2.31 18.01 -13.13
C GLY A 400 2.75 17.97 -14.60
N ALA A 401 3.01 19.13 -15.21
CA ALA A 401 3.50 19.20 -16.58
C ALA A 401 4.87 18.53 -16.74
N TYR A 402 5.84 18.81 -15.86
CA TYR A 402 7.15 18.15 -15.87
C TYR A 402 7.02 16.64 -15.69
N ALA A 403 6.22 16.17 -14.73
CA ALA A 403 6.05 14.76 -14.48
C ALA A 403 5.48 14.02 -15.70
N VAL A 404 4.51 14.61 -16.40
CA VAL A 404 3.96 14.05 -17.64
C VAL A 404 5.01 14.02 -18.75
N ILE A 405 5.79 15.10 -18.93
CA ILE A 405 6.90 15.13 -19.89
C ILE A 405 7.92 14.02 -19.57
N PHE A 406 8.24 13.82 -18.29
CA PHE A 406 9.15 12.78 -17.84
C PHE A 406 8.59 11.38 -18.05
N PHE A 407 7.28 11.15 -17.87
CA PHE A 407 6.66 9.86 -18.22
C PHE A 407 6.76 9.57 -19.72
N VAL A 408 6.51 10.58 -20.57
CA VAL A 408 6.70 10.44 -22.01
C VAL A 408 8.16 10.10 -22.28
N ALA A 409 9.13 10.91 -21.84
CA ALA A 409 10.55 10.65 -22.06
C ALA A 409 11.00 9.26 -21.54
N THR A 410 10.50 8.84 -20.38
CA THR A 410 10.73 7.50 -19.81
C THR A 410 10.26 6.40 -20.75
N ARG A 411 9.05 6.52 -21.32
CA ARG A 411 8.54 5.57 -22.31
C ARG A 411 9.47 5.46 -23.51
N TRP A 412 9.89 6.59 -24.08
CA TRP A 412 10.77 6.61 -25.25
C TRP A 412 12.14 6.00 -24.95
N LEU A 413 12.72 6.30 -23.78
CA LEU A 413 13.96 5.71 -23.29
C LEU A 413 13.82 4.18 -23.15
N VAL A 414 12.76 3.71 -22.48
CA VAL A 414 12.51 2.27 -22.30
C VAL A 414 12.29 1.58 -23.64
N ALA A 415 11.53 2.19 -24.56
CA ALA A 415 11.33 1.65 -25.90
C ALA A 415 12.65 1.54 -26.69
N PHE A 416 13.58 2.49 -26.50
CA PHE A 416 14.91 2.44 -27.10
C PHE A 416 15.77 1.32 -26.49
N VAL A 417 15.90 1.26 -25.15
CA VAL A 417 16.71 0.23 -24.46
C VAL A 417 16.19 -1.18 -24.77
N ARG A 418 14.87 -1.32 -24.91
CA ARG A 418 14.23 -2.60 -25.23
C ARG A 418 14.57 -3.15 -26.62
N ARG A 419 15.15 -2.33 -27.52
CA ARG A 419 15.70 -2.82 -28.79
C ARG A 419 16.92 -3.73 -28.60
N PHE A 420 17.63 -3.59 -27.47
CA PHE A 420 18.88 -4.28 -27.20
C PHE A 420 18.78 -5.27 -26.02
N HIS A 421 17.89 -5.02 -25.06
CA HIS A 421 17.79 -5.82 -23.84
C HIS A 421 16.33 -6.13 -23.45
N HIS A 422 16.12 -7.21 -22.69
CA HIS A 422 14.84 -7.48 -22.05
C HIS A 422 14.68 -6.60 -20.80
N VAL A 423 13.80 -5.60 -20.90
CA VAL A 423 13.56 -4.61 -19.84
C VAL A 423 12.37 -5.03 -18.99
N ARG A 424 12.57 -5.08 -17.67
CA ARG A 424 11.49 -5.28 -16.68
C ARG A 424 10.78 -3.97 -16.34
N VAL A 425 9.63 -4.07 -15.70
CA VAL A 425 8.77 -2.91 -15.38
C VAL A 425 9.43 -1.97 -14.36
N GLU A 426 10.22 -2.50 -13.42
CA GLU A 426 10.91 -1.72 -12.38
C GLU A 426 11.97 -0.77 -12.97
N PHE A 427 12.52 -1.09 -14.15
CA PHE A 427 13.45 -0.21 -14.87
C PHE A 427 12.79 1.12 -15.24
N GLY A 428 11.46 1.19 -15.33
CA GLY A 428 10.72 2.44 -15.53
C GLY A 428 11.01 3.48 -14.45
N ILE A 429 11.16 3.05 -13.18
CA ILE A 429 11.49 3.94 -12.07
C ILE A 429 12.90 4.52 -12.27
N ALA A 430 13.88 3.66 -12.57
CA ALA A 430 15.25 4.09 -12.81
C ALA A 430 15.33 5.05 -14.01
N ALA A 431 14.65 4.72 -15.10
CA ALA A 431 14.55 5.57 -16.29
C ALA A 431 13.92 6.93 -15.97
N PHE A 432 12.86 6.97 -15.18
CA PHE A 432 12.23 8.22 -14.75
C PHE A 432 13.17 9.09 -13.91
N ILE A 433 13.87 8.50 -12.94
CA ILE A 433 14.86 9.21 -12.11
C ILE A 433 15.98 9.76 -12.99
N VAL A 434 16.50 8.95 -13.90
CA VAL A 434 17.56 9.35 -14.83
C VAL A 434 17.10 10.55 -15.68
N VAL A 435 15.90 10.50 -16.25
CA VAL A 435 15.32 11.61 -17.02
C VAL A 435 15.19 12.87 -16.16
N ALA A 436 14.65 12.76 -14.94
CA ALA A 436 14.46 13.90 -14.05
C ALA A 436 15.80 14.53 -13.61
N VAL A 437 16.82 13.71 -13.32
CA VAL A 437 18.16 14.18 -12.94
C VAL A 437 18.83 14.87 -14.13
N PHE A 438 18.84 14.27 -15.32
CA PHE A 438 19.43 14.89 -16.50
C PHE A 438 18.71 16.18 -16.91
N ALA A 439 17.38 16.23 -16.76
CA ALA A 439 16.60 17.44 -17.01
C ALA A 439 17.01 18.61 -16.09
N ALA A 440 17.40 18.34 -14.84
CA ALA A 440 17.92 19.37 -13.94
C ALA A 440 19.40 19.72 -14.20
N VAL A 441 20.25 18.70 -14.36
CA VAL A 441 21.71 18.87 -14.37
C VAL A 441 22.23 19.41 -15.71
N ILE A 442 21.72 18.95 -16.86
CA ILE A 442 22.25 19.36 -18.16
C ILE A 442 22.10 20.86 -18.39
N PRO A 443 20.91 21.47 -18.23
CA PRO A 443 20.74 22.90 -18.49
C PRO A 443 21.56 23.72 -17.50
N TYR A 444 21.62 23.30 -16.23
CA TYR A 444 22.40 23.97 -15.20
C TYR A 444 23.89 23.99 -15.54
N SER A 445 24.46 22.84 -15.93
CA SER A 445 25.87 22.72 -16.32
C SER A 445 26.21 23.58 -17.53
N ILE A 446 25.34 23.63 -18.54
CA ILE A 446 25.51 24.51 -19.71
C ILE A 446 25.47 25.98 -19.29
N GLY A 447 24.52 26.35 -18.42
CA GLY A 447 24.41 27.71 -17.89
C GLY A 447 25.66 28.15 -17.12
N LEU A 448 26.18 27.26 -16.26
CA LEU A 448 27.39 27.52 -15.49
C LEU A 448 28.63 27.67 -16.38
N TYR A 449 28.75 26.83 -17.42
CA TYR A 449 29.83 26.93 -18.40
C TYR A 449 29.78 28.26 -19.17
N LEU A 450 28.58 28.67 -19.62
CA LEU A 450 28.40 29.94 -20.33
C LEU A 450 28.57 31.18 -19.44
N ALA A 451 28.35 31.04 -18.13
CA ALA A 451 28.52 32.12 -17.16
C ALA A 451 30.00 32.34 -16.75
N ASP A 452 30.92 31.50 -17.23
CA ASP A 452 32.37 31.59 -16.98
C ASP A 452 32.70 31.74 -15.47
N GLY A 453 32.01 30.94 -14.64
CA GLY A 453 32.20 30.91 -13.19
C GLY A 453 31.57 32.07 -12.40
N ARG A 454 30.79 32.95 -13.04
CA ARG A 454 30.04 34.03 -12.36
C ARG A 454 28.68 33.56 -11.87
N ASP A 455 28.11 34.30 -10.91
CA ASP A 455 26.74 34.10 -10.47
C ASP A 455 25.77 34.15 -11.65
N PHE A 456 25.11 33.03 -11.89
CA PHE A 456 24.22 32.84 -13.03
C PHE A 456 22.76 33.02 -12.58
N ARG A 457 22.09 34.04 -13.14
CA ARG A 457 20.67 34.28 -12.89
C ARG A 457 19.81 33.37 -13.77
N TYR A 458 18.63 33.01 -13.28
CA TYR A 458 17.69 32.20 -14.05
C TYR A 458 17.39 32.87 -15.39
N SER A 459 17.56 32.10 -16.46
CA SER A 459 17.25 32.52 -17.82
C SER A 459 16.28 31.54 -18.45
N THR A 460 15.59 31.98 -19.50
CA THR A 460 14.60 31.20 -20.24
C THR A 460 15.13 29.87 -20.79
N TRP A 461 16.45 29.75 -21.00
CA TRP A 461 17.08 28.49 -21.41
C TRP A 461 17.07 27.40 -20.33
N GLN A 462 16.84 27.78 -19.06
CA GLN A 462 16.76 26.88 -17.91
C GLN A 462 15.36 26.29 -17.70
N ILE A 463 14.39 26.51 -18.60
CA ILE A 463 13.03 25.96 -18.48
C ILE A 463 13.04 24.43 -18.38
N SER A 464 14.00 23.72 -18.96
CA SER A 464 14.12 22.26 -18.80
C SER A 464 14.58 21.84 -17.39
N ASN A 465 15.23 22.74 -16.64
CA ASN A 465 15.63 22.51 -15.26
C ASN A 465 14.43 22.68 -14.32
N TRP A 466 13.71 21.57 -14.12
CA TRP A 466 12.51 21.53 -13.29
C TRP A 466 12.80 21.92 -11.84
N ALA A 467 13.94 21.53 -11.27
CA ALA A 467 14.27 21.78 -9.87
C ALA A 467 14.45 23.29 -9.59
N TRP A 468 15.15 23.99 -10.49
CA TRP A 468 15.31 25.45 -10.38
C TRP A 468 14.01 26.18 -10.75
N THR A 469 13.33 25.75 -11.81
CA THR A 469 12.09 26.43 -12.24
C THR A 469 11.00 26.36 -11.18
N LEU A 470 10.87 25.23 -10.48
CA LEU A 470 9.91 25.08 -9.39
C LEU A 470 10.30 25.78 -8.09
N SER A 471 11.58 26.12 -7.90
CA SER A 471 12.04 26.83 -6.70
C SER A 471 11.84 28.34 -6.78
N LEU A 472 11.52 28.87 -7.96
CA LEU A 472 11.31 30.30 -8.18
C LEU A 472 9.91 30.73 -7.74
N ASP A 473 9.80 31.99 -7.30
CA ASP A 473 8.50 32.61 -7.08
C ASP A 473 7.73 32.77 -8.39
N VAL A 474 6.40 32.69 -8.32
CA VAL A 474 5.50 32.83 -9.49
C VAL A 474 5.75 34.12 -10.25
N ASN A 475 6.10 35.20 -9.54
CA ASN A 475 6.36 36.50 -10.15
C ASN A 475 7.68 36.56 -10.94
N GLN A 476 8.60 35.63 -10.69
CA GLN A 476 9.90 35.57 -11.37
C GLN A 476 9.85 34.69 -12.63
N VAL A 477 8.86 33.79 -12.73
CA VAL A 477 8.67 32.94 -13.90
C VAL A 477 7.77 33.64 -14.91
N PRO A 478 8.18 33.77 -16.18
CA PRO A 478 7.32 34.38 -17.20
C PRO A 478 5.99 33.65 -17.35
N VAL A 479 4.89 34.41 -17.46
CA VAL A 479 3.51 33.89 -17.49
C VAL A 479 3.28 32.82 -18.56
N TRP A 480 4.02 32.86 -19.67
CA TRP A 480 3.89 31.90 -20.77
C TRP A 480 4.55 30.53 -20.51
N VAL A 481 5.44 30.41 -19.50
CA VAL A 481 6.18 29.17 -19.21
C VAL A 481 5.25 28.02 -18.77
N PRO A 482 4.31 28.18 -17.81
CA PRO A 482 3.33 27.14 -17.50
C PRO A 482 2.53 26.66 -18.72
N PHE A 483 2.12 27.58 -19.60
CA PHE A 483 1.38 27.24 -20.83
C PHE A 483 2.24 26.44 -21.82
N LEU A 484 3.52 26.79 -21.96
CA LEU A 484 4.44 26.03 -22.79
C LEU A 484 4.66 24.62 -22.21
N LEU A 485 4.88 24.49 -20.91
CA LEU A 485 5.10 23.18 -20.25
C LEU A 485 3.86 22.29 -20.36
N THR A 486 2.66 22.83 -20.12
CA THR A 486 1.41 22.07 -20.27
C THR A 486 1.14 21.70 -21.72
N GLY A 487 1.37 22.63 -22.68
CA GLY A 487 1.25 22.36 -24.11
C GLY A 487 2.21 21.26 -24.58
N THR A 488 3.48 21.31 -24.16
CA THR A 488 4.48 20.28 -24.49
C THR A 488 4.15 18.92 -23.86
N ALA A 489 3.64 18.89 -22.63
CA ALA A 489 3.16 17.67 -21.99
C ALA A 489 2.01 17.01 -22.78
N VAL A 490 1.01 17.80 -23.20
CA VAL A 490 -0.15 17.32 -23.98
C VAL A 490 0.28 16.83 -25.36
N ILE A 491 1.10 17.60 -26.08
CA ILE A 491 1.63 17.21 -27.40
C ILE A 491 2.48 15.94 -27.28
N GLY A 492 3.29 15.81 -26.23
CA GLY A 492 4.09 14.62 -25.93
C GLY A 492 3.23 13.38 -25.70
N LEU A 493 2.14 13.50 -24.94
CA LEU A 493 1.19 12.40 -24.74
C LEU A 493 0.49 12.01 -26.05
N LEU A 494 -0.03 12.99 -26.81
CA LEU A 494 -0.74 12.74 -28.06
C LEU A 494 0.17 12.10 -29.13
N SER A 495 1.40 12.62 -29.29
CA SER A 495 2.39 12.06 -30.22
C SER A 495 2.75 10.61 -29.85
N SER A 496 2.94 10.33 -28.55
CA SER A 496 3.19 8.96 -28.06
C SER A 496 2.03 8.00 -28.39
N LEU A 497 0.79 8.49 -28.45
CA LEU A 497 -0.38 7.69 -28.79
C LEU A 497 -0.49 7.42 -30.29
N LEU A 498 -0.27 8.46 -31.09
CA LEU A 498 -0.33 8.35 -32.55
C LEU A 498 0.72 7.37 -33.09
N ILE A 499 1.94 7.43 -32.57
CA ILE A 499 3.05 6.55 -32.97
C ILE A 499 2.81 5.09 -32.56
N SER A 500 1.95 4.86 -31.56
CA SER A 500 1.67 3.52 -31.01
C SER A 500 0.26 3.03 -31.32
N SER A 501 -0.37 3.54 -32.39
CA SER A 501 -1.77 3.26 -32.76
C SER A 501 -2.11 1.77 -32.91
N THR A 502 -1.15 0.94 -33.33
CA THR A 502 -1.29 -0.52 -33.45
C THR A 502 -1.26 -1.26 -32.10
N ILE A 503 -0.73 -0.61 -31.06
CA ILE A 503 -0.58 -1.13 -29.70
C ILE A 503 -1.68 -0.59 -28.77
N THR A 504 -2.19 0.62 -29.03
CA THR A 504 -3.25 1.28 -28.22
C THR A 504 -4.64 0.69 -28.44
N LEU A 505 -4.92 0.09 -29.61
CA LEU A 505 -6.20 -0.55 -29.91
C LEU A 505 -5.99 -2.03 -30.26
N PRO A 506 -5.70 -2.89 -29.27
CA PRO A 506 -5.53 -4.32 -29.51
C PRO A 506 -6.82 -4.91 -30.09
N ARG A 507 -6.71 -5.57 -31.25
CA ARG A 507 -7.83 -6.30 -31.84
C ARG A 507 -8.06 -7.60 -31.06
N LYS A 508 -9.32 -7.85 -30.67
CA LYS A 508 -9.74 -9.13 -30.10
C LYS A 508 -9.42 -10.24 -31.09
N THR A 509 -8.68 -11.25 -30.64
CA THR A 509 -8.46 -12.47 -31.42
C THR A 509 -9.64 -13.39 -31.18
N LEU A 510 -10.21 -13.95 -32.24
CA LEU A 510 -11.33 -14.90 -32.12
C LEU A 510 -10.88 -16.13 -31.33
N VAL A 511 -11.72 -16.59 -30.41
CA VAL A 511 -11.49 -17.83 -29.69
C VAL A 511 -11.62 -18.97 -30.70
N PRO A 512 -10.64 -19.89 -30.81
CA PRO A 512 -10.75 -21.04 -31.70
C PRO A 512 -12.00 -21.86 -31.35
N LYS A 513 -12.78 -22.28 -32.35
CA LYS A 513 -14.04 -23.02 -32.14
C LYS A 513 -13.88 -24.21 -31.17
N ARG A 514 -12.75 -24.92 -31.28
CA ARG A 514 -12.39 -26.05 -30.41
C ARG A 514 -12.38 -25.72 -28.92
N VAL A 515 -11.96 -24.50 -28.52
CA VAL A 515 -11.91 -24.06 -27.12
C VAL A 515 -13.31 -23.69 -26.61
N ILE A 516 -14.15 -23.12 -27.49
CA ILE A 516 -15.56 -22.82 -27.16
C ILE A 516 -16.32 -24.13 -26.93
N ASP A 517 -16.12 -25.12 -27.80
CA ASP A 517 -16.75 -26.43 -27.68
C ASP A 517 -16.31 -27.16 -26.39
N GLU A 518 -15.06 -26.98 -25.97
CA GLU A 518 -14.50 -27.58 -24.76
C GLU A 518 -15.00 -26.89 -23.49
N GLN A 519 -15.14 -25.55 -23.50
CA GLN A 519 -15.75 -24.77 -22.42
C GLN A 519 -17.25 -25.07 -22.25
N GLN A 520 -17.97 -25.28 -23.35
CA GLN A 520 -19.38 -25.70 -23.30
C GLN A 520 -19.54 -27.12 -22.78
N ARG A 521 -18.56 -28.01 -23.01
CA ARG A 521 -18.55 -29.37 -22.45
C ARG A 521 -18.28 -29.36 -20.95
N THR A 522 -17.35 -28.54 -20.47
CA THR A 522 -17.08 -28.41 -19.02
C THR A 522 -18.21 -27.71 -18.27
N SER A 523 -18.82 -26.67 -18.86
CA SER A 523 -19.99 -26.01 -18.26
C SER A 523 -21.22 -26.90 -18.20
N ARG A 524 -21.38 -27.83 -19.15
CA ARG A 524 -22.46 -28.83 -19.11
C ARG A 524 -22.21 -29.92 -18.06
N LYS A 525 -20.96 -30.35 -17.87
CA LYS A 525 -20.60 -31.32 -16.80
C LYS A 525 -20.78 -30.75 -15.40
N SER A 526 -20.44 -29.48 -15.17
CA SER A 526 -20.63 -28.84 -13.87
C SER A 526 -22.09 -28.64 -13.47
N VAL A 527 -23.02 -28.64 -14.44
CA VAL A 527 -24.47 -28.53 -14.20
C VAL A 527 -25.13 -29.92 -14.03
N SER A 528 -24.47 -31.00 -14.47
CA SER A 528 -24.96 -32.38 -14.25
C SER A 528 -24.45 -33.01 -12.95
N GLU A 529 -23.41 -32.44 -12.33
CA GLU A 529 -22.83 -32.89 -11.05
C GLU A 529 -23.26 -32.04 -9.84
N SER A 530 -24.03 -30.96 -10.07
CA SER A 530 -24.79 -30.20 -9.06
C SER A 530 -26.23 -30.69 -9.00
#